data_AF-A0A4Q9G0C5-F1
#
_entry.id   AF-A0A4Q9G0C5-F1
#
_cell.length_a   1.000
_cell.length_b   1.000
_cell.length_c   1.000
_cell.angle_alpha   90.00
_cell.angle_beta   90.00
_cell.angle_gamma   90.00
#
_symmetry.space_group_name_H-M   'P 1'
#
loop_
_entity.id
_entity.type
_entity.pdbx_description
1 polymer ?
#
loop_
_entity_poly.entity_id
_entity_poly.type
_entity_poly.pdbx_seq_one_letter_code
_entity_poly.pdbx_strand_id
1 'polypeptide(L)'
;MSDSKQEQFNVLTRQIIELVINECPVPVQITAETFELPKGEYQASGMIGFYKNTPQEEVLKCTLKWLEAENFIREKGGYYVATLQTLKLYNSVPAALTE
;
A
#
# COMPACT_ATOMS: atom_id res chain seq x y z
N MET A 1 -8.18 22.05 -4.29
CA MET A 1 -9.14 21.01 -4.72
C MET A 1 -9.38 20.10 -3.53
N SER A 2 -10.63 19.73 -3.22
CA SER A 2 -10.86 18.71 -2.20
C SER A 2 -10.75 17.36 -2.90
N ASP A 3 -9.57 16.74 -2.88
CA ASP A 3 -9.42 15.39 -3.43
C ASP A 3 -10.31 14.49 -2.60
N SER A 4 -11.40 14.01 -3.19
CA SER A 4 -12.34 13.16 -2.48
C SER A 4 -11.60 11.91 -1.98
N LYS A 5 -11.98 11.36 -0.82
CA LYS A 5 -11.36 10.12 -0.31
C LYS A 5 -11.40 8.98 -1.34
N GLN A 6 -12.42 8.96 -2.19
CA GLN A 6 -12.57 8.01 -3.29
C GLN A 6 -11.49 8.19 -4.37
N GLU A 7 -11.19 9.44 -4.75
CA GLU A 7 -10.14 9.74 -5.72
C GLU A 7 -8.76 9.35 -5.19
N GLN A 8 -8.46 9.70 -3.93
CA GLN A 8 -7.22 9.29 -3.27
C GLN A 8 -7.09 7.77 -3.19
N PHE A 9 -8.17 7.06 -2.82
CA PHE A 9 -8.20 5.60 -2.79
C PHE A 9 -7.92 4.99 -4.17
N ASN A 10 -8.52 5.53 -5.24
CA ASN A 10 -8.30 5.04 -6.60
C ASN A 10 -6.85 5.24 -7.04
N VAL A 11 -6.27 6.42 -6.78
CA VAL A 11 -4.88 6.73 -7.12
C VAL A 11 -3.92 5.80 -6.37
N LEU A 12 -4.08 5.69 -5.04
CA LEU A 12 -3.21 4.83 -4.22
C LEU A 12 -3.34 3.37 -4.60
N THR A 13 -4.56 2.89 -4.88
CA THR A 13 -4.78 1.51 -5.34
C THR A 13 -3.96 1.22 -6.58
N ARG A 14 -4.02 2.10 -7.58
CA ARG A 14 -3.25 1.93 -8.81
C ARG A 14 -1.74 1.90 -8.54
N GLN A 15 -1.24 2.89 -7.80
CA GLN A 15 0.19 3.02 -7.51
C GLN A 15 0.74 1.83 -6.71
N ILE A 16 0.00 1.38 -5.68
CA ILE A 16 0.37 0.21 -4.87
C ILE A 16 0.43 -1.04 -5.74
N ILE A 17 -0.59 -1.28 -6.57
CA ILE A 17 -0.64 -2.47 -7.42
C ILE A 17 0.48 -2.48 -8.46
N GLU A 18 0.73 -1.35 -9.12
CA GLU A 18 1.86 -1.22 -10.06
C GLU A 18 3.20 -1.50 -9.36
N LEU A 19 3.41 -0.95 -8.16
CA LEU A 19 4.63 -1.16 -7.37
C LEU A 19 4.83 -2.64 -7.02
N VAL A 20 3.84 -3.29 -6.40
CA VAL A 20 3.99 -4.67 -5.92
C VAL A 20 4.08 -5.69 -7.07
N ILE A 21 3.55 -5.38 -8.26
CA ILE A 21 3.73 -6.21 -9.46
C ILE A 21 5.16 -6.12 -9.96
N ASN A 22 5.68 -4.90 -10.12
CA ASN A 22 7.01 -4.67 -10.68
C ASN A 22 8.13 -5.24 -9.79
N GLU A 23 7.93 -5.21 -8.48
CA GLU A 23 8.90 -5.71 -7.51
C GLU A 23 8.71 -7.20 -7.16
N CYS A 24 7.62 -7.82 -7.63
CA CYS A 24 7.35 -9.24 -7.36
C CYS A 24 8.49 -10.15 -7.89
N PRO A 25 9.01 -11.11 -7.11
CA PRO A 25 8.48 -11.62 -5.83
C PRO A 25 9.06 -10.97 -4.57
N VAL A 26 9.86 -9.90 -4.70
CA VAL A 26 10.48 -9.20 -3.57
C VAL A 26 9.41 -8.40 -2.81
N PRO A 27 9.21 -8.64 -1.50
CA PRO A 27 8.29 -7.84 -0.71
C PRO A 27 8.79 -6.41 -0.55
N VAL A 28 7.89 -5.43 -0.68
CA VAL A 28 8.21 -4.00 -0.60
C VAL A 28 7.62 -3.37 0.65
N GLN A 29 8.39 -2.48 1.29
CA GLN A 29 7.87 -1.65 2.37
C GLN A 29 7.13 -0.46 1.76
N ILE A 30 5.85 -0.29 2.13
CA ILE A 30 5.02 0.80 1.62
C ILE A 30 4.72 1.78 2.77
N THR A 31 5.17 3.01 2.61
CA THR A 31 5.01 4.10 3.58
C THR A 31 4.50 5.36 2.89
N ALA A 32 4.22 6.42 3.66
CA ALA A 32 3.89 7.73 3.08
C ALA A 32 4.99 8.24 2.13
N GLU A 33 6.26 8.02 2.49
CA GLU A 33 7.42 8.46 1.71
C GLU A 33 7.49 7.76 0.35
N THR A 34 7.01 6.51 0.24
CA THR A 34 6.94 5.76 -1.01
C THR A 34 6.13 6.48 -2.10
N PHE A 35 5.17 7.32 -1.71
CA PHE A 35 4.28 8.06 -2.62
C PHE A 35 4.33 9.57 -2.41
N GLU A 36 5.41 10.08 -1.80
CA GLU A 36 5.61 11.52 -1.53
C GLU A 36 4.45 12.15 -0.71
N LEU A 37 3.76 11.36 0.11
CA LEU A 37 2.66 11.82 0.94
C LEU A 37 3.19 12.53 2.19
N PRO A 38 2.46 13.52 2.73
CA PRO A 38 2.78 14.11 4.02
C PRO A 38 2.82 13.04 5.11
N LYS A 39 3.97 12.93 5.79
CA LYS A 39 4.12 12.02 6.93
C LYS A 39 3.70 12.67 8.23
N GLY A 40 3.25 11.83 9.14
CA GLY A 40 2.89 12.18 10.49
C GLY A 40 4.10 12.55 11.32
N GLU A 41 3.81 12.91 12.56
CA GLU A 41 4.82 13.33 13.53
C GLU A 41 4.59 12.66 14.87
N TYR A 42 5.68 12.43 15.60
CA TYR A 42 5.59 12.03 17.00
C TYR A 42 5.16 13.24 17.83
N GLN A 43 3.98 13.14 18.43
CA GLN A 43 3.51 14.12 19.39
C GLN A 43 3.84 13.62 20.79
N ALA A 44 4.61 14.41 21.52
CA ALA A 44 4.87 14.16 22.93
C ALA A 44 3.65 14.61 23.75
N SER A 45 3.02 13.67 24.47
CA SER A 45 1.98 13.97 25.46
C SER A 45 2.43 13.47 26.83
N GLY A 46 3.10 14.33 27.59
CA GLY A 46 3.70 13.95 28.87
C GLY A 46 4.79 12.89 28.72
N MET A 47 4.75 11.83 29.55
CA MET A 47 5.74 10.73 29.53
C MET A 47 5.55 9.71 28.38
N ILE A 48 4.48 9.81 27.58
CA ILE A 48 4.18 8.86 26.49
C ILE A 48 4.08 9.63 25.17
N GLY A 49 4.96 9.29 24.23
CA GLY A 49 4.85 9.77 22.85
C GLY A 49 3.93 8.86 22.03
N PHE A 50 3.11 9.43 21.16
CA PHE A 50 2.37 8.68 20.16
C PHE A 50 2.62 9.26 18.76
N TYR A 51 2.64 8.39 17.75
CA TYR A 51 2.73 8.82 16.35
C TYR A 51 1.35 9.23 15.87
N LYS A 52 1.21 10.47 15.41
CA LYS A 52 -0.03 10.98 14.83
C LYS A 52 0.07 10.97 13.31
N ASN A 53 -0.70 10.10 12.69
CA ASN A 53 -0.75 10.02 11.23
C ASN A 53 -1.40 11.26 10.61
N THR A 54 -0.97 11.62 9.41
CA THR A 54 -1.71 12.57 8.57
C THR A 54 -2.99 11.93 8.01
N PRO A 55 -3.98 12.73 7.57
CA PRO A 55 -5.13 12.20 6.86
C PRO A 55 -4.75 11.33 5.64
N GLN A 56 -3.68 11.69 4.93
CA GLN A 56 -3.17 10.95 3.76
C GLN A 56 -2.57 9.61 4.15
N GLU A 57 -1.78 9.57 5.24
CA GLU A 57 -1.28 8.31 5.81
C GLU A 57 -2.41 7.38 6.24
N GLU A 58 -3.48 7.92 6.83
CA GLU A 58 -4.64 7.11 7.19
C GLU A 58 -5.34 6.52 5.97
N VAL A 59 -5.47 7.27 4.87
CA VAL A 59 -6.04 6.75 3.62
C VAL A 59 -5.13 5.68 3.02
N LEU A 60 -3.81 5.87 3.01
CA LEU A 60 -2.85 4.84 2.58
C LEU A 60 -2.99 3.56 3.41
N LYS A 61 -3.00 3.67 4.74
CA LYS A 61 -3.18 2.54 5.65
C LYS A 61 -4.50 1.81 5.42
N CYS A 62 -5.59 2.55 5.24
CA CYS A 62 -6.89 1.98 4.89
C CYS A 62 -6.86 1.26 3.53
N THR A 63 -6.19 1.84 2.54
CA THR A 63 -6.07 1.28 1.19
C THR A 63 -5.29 -0.04 1.22
N LEU A 64 -4.14 -0.08 1.90
CA LEU A 64 -3.34 -1.31 2.07
C LEU A 64 -4.14 -2.42 2.74
N LYS A 65 -4.84 -2.10 3.85
CA LYS A 65 -5.71 -3.07 4.55
C LYS A 65 -6.84 -3.57 3.66
N TRP A 66 -7.45 -2.69 2.86
CA TRP A 66 -8.52 -3.08 1.94
C TRP A 66 -7.99 -4.00 0.84
N LEU A 67 -6.86 -3.67 0.21
CA LEU A 67 -6.23 -4.51 -0.81
C LEU A 67 -5.78 -5.87 -0.29
N GLU A 68 -5.31 -5.92 0.96
CA GLU A 68 -5.00 -7.17 1.65
C GLU A 68 -6.26 -8.01 1.87
N ALA A 69 -7.32 -7.40 2.41
CA ALA A 69 -8.59 -8.09 2.69
C ALA A 69 -9.25 -8.65 1.42
N GLU A 70 -9.12 -7.93 0.30
CA GLU A 70 -9.61 -8.34 -1.02
C GLU A 70 -8.61 -9.24 -1.78
N ASN A 71 -7.55 -9.70 -1.12
CA ASN A 71 -6.56 -10.65 -1.63
C ASN A 71 -5.78 -10.17 -2.87
N PHE A 72 -5.65 -8.85 -3.06
CA PHE A 72 -4.78 -8.28 -4.09
C PHE A 72 -3.30 -8.32 -3.69
N ILE A 73 -3.01 -8.14 -2.40
CA ILE A 73 -1.66 -8.16 -1.84
C ILE A 73 -1.62 -9.05 -0.59
N ARG A 74 -0.42 -9.49 -0.21
CA ARG A 74 -0.15 -10.15 1.07
C ARG A 74 0.77 -9.27 1.90
N GLU A 75 0.43 -9.09 3.17
CA GLU A 75 1.26 -8.41 4.15
C GLU A 75 2.08 -9.41 4.97
N LYS A 76 3.32 -9.04 5.29
CA LYS A 76 4.10 -9.67 6.35
C LYS A 76 5.07 -8.68 6.97
N GLY A 77 4.75 -8.20 8.17
CA GLY A 77 5.68 -7.39 8.98
C GLY A 77 5.99 -6.01 8.39
N GLY A 78 5.01 -5.37 7.77
CA GLY A 78 5.11 -4.08 7.10
C GLY A 78 5.57 -4.16 5.64
N TYR A 79 5.74 -5.36 5.10
CA TYR A 79 6.12 -5.59 3.71
C TYR A 79 5.00 -6.24 2.93
N TYR A 80 4.85 -5.84 1.67
CA TYR A 80 3.74 -6.23 0.80
C TYR A 80 4.25 -6.89 -0.48
N VAL A 81 3.53 -7.91 -0.97
CA VAL A 81 3.81 -8.57 -2.24
C VAL A 81 2.51 -8.86 -2.99
N ALA A 82 2.54 -8.82 -4.32
CA ALA A 82 1.39 -9.22 -5.14
C ALA A 82 0.97 -10.68 -4.86
N THR A 83 -0.32 -10.94 -4.92
CA THR A 83 -0.85 -12.32 -4.99
C THR A 83 -0.78 -12.85 -6.41
N LEU A 84 -0.81 -14.18 -6.56
CA LEU A 84 -0.93 -14.80 -7.89
C LEU A 84 -2.22 -14.35 -8.61
N GLN A 85 -3.30 -14.09 -7.87
CA GLN A 85 -4.54 -13.56 -8.42
C GLN A 85 -4.32 -12.19 -9.06
N THR A 86 -3.64 -11.27 -8.36
CA THR A 86 -3.25 -9.98 -8.93
C THR A 86 -2.36 -10.15 -10.15
N LEU A 87 -1.32 -10.97 -10.10
CA LEU A 87 -0.46 -11.19 -11.26
C LEU A 87 -1.25 -11.70 -12.48
N LYS A 88 -2.25 -12.56 -12.28
CA LYS A 88 -3.15 -13.01 -13.36
C LYS A 88 -3.99 -11.88 -13.92
N LEU A 89 -4.62 -11.07 -13.07
CA LEU A 89 -5.45 -9.94 -13.49
C LEU A 89 -4.66 -8.92 -14.32
N TYR A 90 -3.37 -8.79 -14.05
CA TYR A 90 -2.48 -7.83 -14.71
C TYR A 90 -1.51 -8.49 -15.71
N ASN A 91 -1.77 -9.72 -16.17
CA ASN A 91 -0.95 -10.44 -17.16
C ASN A 91 0.56 -10.47 -16.84
N SER A 92 0.89 -10.54 -15.55
CA SER A 92 2.24 -10.44 -15.00
C SER A 92 2.70 -11.74 -14.33
N VAL A 93 2.06 -12.86 -14.69
CA VAL A 93 2.41 -14.18 -14.15
C VAL A 93 3.77 -14.62 -14.73
N PRO A 94 4.72 -15.11 -13.91
CA PRO A 94 5.96 -15.68 -14.41
C PRO A 94 5.71 -16.81 -15.41
N ALA A 95 6.45 -16.83 -16.52
CA ALA A 95 6.28 -17.80 -17.60
C ALA A 95 6.30 -19.28 -17.12
N ALA A 96 7.14 -19.57 -16.12
CA ALA A 96 7.24 -20.90 -15.51
C ALA A 96 5.95 -21.41 -14.83
N LEU A 97 4.94 -20.55 -14.62
CA LEU A 97 3.64 -20.90 -14.04
C LEU A 97 2.50 -20.88 -15.07
N THR A 98 2.79 -20.56 -16.33
CA THR A 98 1.81 -20.50 -17.43
C THR A 98 1.95 -21.62 -18.46
N GLU A 99 2.98 -22.46 -18.32
CA GLU A 99 3.19 -23.71 -19.09
C GLU A 99 2.43 -24.89 -18.48
#